data_AF-A0A0Q8CW03-F1
#
_entry.id   AF-A0A0Q8CW03-F1
#
_cell.length_a   1.000
_cell.length_b   1.000
_cell.length_c   1.000
_cell.angle_alpha   90.00
_cell.angle_beta   90.00
_cell.angle_gamma   90.00
#
_symmetry.space_group_name_H-M   'P 1'
#
loop_
_entity.id
_entity.type
_entity.pdbx_description
1 polymer ?
#
loop_
_entity_poly.entity_id
_entity_poly.type
_entity_poly.pdbx_seq_one_letter_code
_entity_poly.pdbx_strand_id
1 'polypeptide(L)'
;MRMRNKAAALAALLSATVLTAHAVEPCANLVTVQMSAIPEMNADSGGHLAAHVPGVRPPPGFSQYGRTLFWDAQAWREAFDRLSRQPNPLYCPEPAANGSEAARTLQWQYFARQCTAADGNGMCTAGHDIQVNAVQIVMRRINNRWVVYTAYPTPN
;
A
#
# COMPACT_ATOMS: atom_id res chain seq x y z
N MET A 1 -77.02 -8.96 20.47
CA MET A 1 -76.17 -9.86 19.66
C MET A 1 -75.12 -9.00 18.97
N ARG A 2 -73.83 -9.22 19.31
CA ARG A 2 -72.53 -8.94 18.60
C ARG A 2 -72.38 -7.62 17.80
N MET A 3 -71.26 -6.90 17.76
CA MET A 3 -69.98 -6.75 18.49
C MET A 3 -69.32 -5.54 17.77
N ARG A 4 -68.55 -4.72 18.49
CA ARG A 4 -67.69 -3.65 17.93
C ARG A 4 -66.74 -4.20 16.85
N ASN A 5 -66.28 -3.36 15.91
CA ASN A 5 -64.85 -3.37 15.56
C ASN A 5 -64.35 -2.06 14.98
N LYS A 6 -63.26 -1.58 15.59
CA LYS A 6 -62.41 -0.45 15.21
C LYS A 6 -61.48 -0.92 14.09
N ALA A 7 -61.17 -0.06 13.14
CA ALA A 7 -59.96 -0.21 12.32
C ALA A 7 -59.29 1.15 12.17
N ALA A 8 -58.32 1.39 13.05
CA ALA A 8 -57.35 2.45 12.92
C ALA A 8 -56.37 2.07 11.79
N ALA A 9 -56.21 2.94 10.80
CA ALA A 9 -55.18 2.78 9.79
C ALA A 9 -53.83 3.24 10.38
N LEU A 10 -52.96 2.28 10.75
CA LEU A 10 -51.56 2.57 11.02
C LEU A 10 -50.82 2.76 9.69
N ALA A 11 -50.40 3.98 9.41
CA ALA A 11 -49.40 4.25 8.39
C ALA A 11 -48.03 3.84 8.95
N ALA A 12 -47.50 2.71 8.51
CA ALA A 12 -46.13 2.30 8.80
C ALA A 12 -45.19 3.07 7.87
N LEU A 13 -44.50 4.07 8.42
CA LEU A 13 -43.34 4.71 7.80
C LEU A 13 -42.22 3.67 7.69
N LEU A 14 -41.99 3.13 6.49
CA LEU A 14 -40.77 2.40 6.18
C LEU A 14 -39.61 3.42 6.10
N SER A 15 -38.90 3.58 7.21
CA SER A 15 -37.59 4.23 7.21
C SER A 15 -36.60 3.31 6.51
N ALA A 16 -36.38 3.53 5.22
CA ALA A 16 -35.29 2.91 4.48
C ALA A 16 -33.96 3.49 4.99
N THR A 17 -33.31 2.78 5.91
CA THR A 17 -31.89 3.01 6.21
C THR A 17 -31.08 2.66 4.98
N VAL A 18 -30.80 3.66 4.16
CA VAL A 18 -29.79 3.58 3.10
C VAL A 18 -28.44 3.44 3.81
N LEU A 19 -27.98 2.22 4.02
CA LEU A 19 -26.56 1.99 4.26
C LEU A 19 -25.85 2.46 2.99
N THR A 20 -25.21 3.62 3.06
CA THR A 20 -24.24 4.02 2.04
C THR A 20 -23.13 2.98 2.07
N ALA A 21 -23.17 2.04 1.13
CA ALA A 21 -22.04 1.19 0.83
C ALA A 21 -20.91 2.14 0.41
N HIS A 22 -19.96 2.37 1.31
CA HIS A 22 -18.77 3.13 0.98
C HIS A 22 -18.09 2.36 -0.14
N ALA A 23 -18.01 2.96 -1.33
CA ALA A 23 -17.29 2.37 -2.44
C ALA A 23 -15.86 2.11 -1.98
N VAL A 24 -15.45 0.84 -1.96
CA VAL A 24 -14.09 0.46 -1.57
C VAL A 24 -13.20 0.91 -2.73
N GLU A 25 -12.46 2.00 -2.53
CA GLU A 25 -11.54 2.53 -3.54
C GLU A 25 -10.25 1.69 -3.57
N PRO A 26 -9.71 1.38 -4.76
CA PRO A 26 -8.38 0.78 -4.87
C PRO A 26 -7.32 1.61 -4.14
N CYS A 27 -6.42 0.94 -3.40
CA CYS A 27 -5.35 1.61 -2.66
C CYS A 27 -4.56 2.59 -3.54
N ALA A 28 -4.21 2.18 -4.76
CA ALA A 28 -3.38 2.98 -5.68
C ALA A 28 -4.05 4.28 -6.16
N ASN A 29 -5.36 4.43 -5.97
CA ASN A 29 -6.10 5.65 -6.33
C ASN A 29 -6.16 6.66 -5.18
N LEU A 30 -5.90 6.24 -3.94
CA LEU A 30 -5.88 7.12 -2.79
C LEU A 30 -4.73 8.13 -2.93
N VAL A 31 -5.03 9.43 -2.81
CA VAL A 31 -4.03 10.51 -2.92
C VAL A 31 -2.87 10.29 -1.95
N THR A 32 -3.14 9.85 -0.72
CA THR A 32 -2.09 9.59 0.28
C THR A 32 -1.18 8.43 -0.11
N VAL A 33 -1.70 7.42 -0.81
CA VAL A 33 -0.91 6.32 -1.37
C VAL A 33 -0.08 6.81 -2.56
N GLN A 34 -0.64 7.64 -3.45
CA GLN A 34 0.10 8.21 -4.58
C GLN A 34 1.26 9.10 -4.12
N MET A 35 1.03 9.95 -3.11
CA MET A 35 2.08 10.81 -2.55
C MET A 35 3.17 9.98 -1.85
N SER A 36 2.79 8.97 -1.07
CA SER A 36 3.76 8.10 -0.40
C SER A 36 4.44 7.11 -1.36
N ALA A 37 3.94 6.91 -2.58
CA ALA A 37 4.64 6.14 -3.60
C ALA A 37 5.85 6.87 -4.18
N ILE A 38 6.01 8.19 -3.93
CA ILE A 38 7.21 8.95 -4.28
C ILE A 38 8.27 8.63 -3.21
N PRO A 39 9.39 7.95 -3.56
CA PRO A 39 10.37 7.49 -2.57
C PRO A 39 10.89 8.57 -1.63
N GLU A 40 11.10 9.78 -2.14
CA GLU A 40 11.59 10.94 -1.40
C GLU A 40 10.58 11.47 -0.38
N MET A 41 9.28 11.26 -0.62
CA MET A 41 8.18 11.69 0.26
C MET A 41 7.67 10.57 1.17
N ASN A 42 8.14 9.35 0.95
CA ASN A 42 7.62 8.16 1.61
C ASN A 42 7.89 8.18 3.12
N ALA A 43 9.08 8.62 3.52
CA ALA A 43 9.48 8.70 4.93
C ALA A 43 8.58 9.67 5.72
N ASP A 44 8.25 10.83 5.14
CA ASP A 44 7.36 11.83 5.76
C ASP A 44 5.93 11.30 5.95
N SER A 45 5.56 10.27 5.18
CA SER A 45 4.27 9.56 5.29
C SER A 45 4.31 8.40 6.30
N GLY A 46 5.46 8.13 6.93
CA GLY A 46 5.67 7.02 7.86
C GLY A 46 6.03 5.69 7.18
N GLY A 47 6.37 5.71 5.90
CA GLY A 47 6.86 4.54 5.16
C GLY A 47 8.37 4.38 5.21
N HIS A 48 8.84 3.24 4.70
CA HIS A 48 10.25 2.82 4.63
C HIS A 48 10.66 2.36 3.22
N LEU A 49 9.91 2.73 2.18
CA LEU A 49 10.17 2.40 0.77
C LEU A 49 11.59 2.78 0.32
N ALA A 50 12.11 3.93 0.78
CA ALA A 50 13.45 4.40 0.46
C ALA A 50 14.56 3.41 0.89
N ALA A 51 14.30 2.53 1.85
CA ALA A 51 15.23 1.45 2.20
C ALA A 51 15.41 0.40 1.09
N HIS A 52 14.60 0.45 0.04
CA HIS A 52 14.61 -0.47 -1.10
C HIS A 52 14.76 0.23 -2.46
N VAL A 53 14.84 1.56 -2.51
CA VAL A 53 15.01 2.31 -3.78
C VAL A 53 16.40 2.95 -3.81
N PRO A 54 17.26 2.61 -4.80
CA PRO A 54 18.59 3.19 -4.90
C PRO A 54 18.56 4.72 -5.05
N GLY A 55 19.56 5.40 -4.48
CA GLY A 55 19.68 6.86 -4.60
C GLY A 55 18.80 7.67 -3.64
N VAL A 56 17.96 7.02 -2.83
CA VAL A 56 17.04 7.68 -1.89
C VAL A 56 17.41 7.34 -0.44
N ARG A 57 17.63 8.37 0.38
CA ARG A 57 18.01 8.21 1.79
C ARG A 57 16.92 7.47 2.58
N PRO A 58 17.24 6.33 3.24
CA PRO A 58 16.29 5.66 4.12
C PRO A 58 15.88 6.55 5.31
N PRO A 59 14.68 6.33 5.87
CA PRO A 59 14.28 7.02 7.10
C PRO A 59 15.18 6.66 8.29
N PRO A 60 15.22 7.48 9.35
CA PRO A 60 16.02 7.20 10.56
C PRO A 60 15.75 5.80 11.12
N GLY A 61 16.82 5.09 11.48
CA GLY A 61 16.75 3.70 11.96
C GLY A 61 16.68 2.64 10.85
N PHE A 62 16.60 3.05 9.59
CA PHE A 62 16.68 2.15 8.44
C PHE A 62 17.99 2.33 7.67
N SER A 63 18.38 1.27 6.97
CA SER A 63 19.55 1.23 6.08
C SER A 63 19.23 0.33 4.90
N GLN A 64 19.83 0.62 3.75
CA GLN A 64 19.81 -0.23 2.56
C GLN A 64 20.73 -1.46 2.71
N TYR A 65 21.65 -1.45 3.68
CA TYR A 65 22.56 -2.58 3.94
C TYR A 65 21.80 -3.89 4.13
N GLY A 66 22.22 -4.94 3.40
CA GLY A 66 21.62 -6.27 3.45
C GLY A 66 20.25 -6.39 2.77
N ARG A 67 19.71 -5.31 2.20
CA ARG A 67 18.42 -5.33 1.51
C ARG A 67 18.58 -5.56 0.02
N THR A 68 17.59 -6.24 -0.55
CA THR A 68 17.34 -6.20 -1.99
C THR A 68 16.70 -4.87 -2.36
N LEU A 69 17.36 -4.12 -3.23
CA LEU A 69 16.89 -2.86 -3.76
C LEU A 69 16.32 -3.08 -5.17
N PHE A 70 15.35 -2.26 -5.56
CA PHE A 70 14.99 -2.11 -6.97
C PHE A 70 16.25 -1.80 -7.79
N TRP A 71 16.24 -2.12 -9.08
CA TRP A 71 17.35 -1.78 -9.98
C TRP A 71 17.68 -0.29 -9.94
N ASP A 72 16.62 0.51 -10.02
CA ASP A 72 16.61 1.96 -9.98
C ASP A 72 15.21 2.45 -9.55
N ALA A 73 15.03 3.78 -9.52
CA ALA A 73 13.73 4.38 -9.24
C ALA A 73 12.67 4.10 -10.32
N GLN A 74 13.07 3.80 -11.56
CA GLN A 74 12.15 3.48 -12.65
C GLN A 74 11.51 2.10 -12.44
N ALA A 75 12.29 1.09 -12.03
CA ALA A 75 11.78 -0.23 -11.71
C ALA A 75 10.74 -0.19 -10.58
N TRP A 76 10.93 0.67 -9.57
CA TRP A 76 9.89 0.92 -8.57
C TRP A 76 8.62 1.54 -9.18
N ARG A 77 8.76 2.61 -9.98
CA ARG A 77 7.60 3.25 -10.65
C ARG A 77 6.81 2.26 -11.50
N GLU A 78 7.49 1.37 -12.21
CA GLU A 78 6.87 0.31 -13.00
C GLU A 78 6.15 -0.71 -12.12
N ALA A 79 6.71 -1.10 -10.97
CA ALA A 79 6.02 -1.97 -10.02
C ALA A 79 4.72 -1.31 -9.50
N PHE A 80 4.77 -0.02 -9.16
CA PHE A 80 3.60 0.71 -8.68
C PHE A 80 2.54 0.91 -9.79
N ASP A 81 2.95 1.21 -11.02
CA ASP A 81 2.04 1.29 -12.17
C ASP A 81 1.39 -0.07 -12.46
N ARG A 82 2.16 -1.17 -12.44
CA ARG A 82 1.63 -2.54 -12.56
C ARG A 82 0.60 -2.87 -11.48
N LEU A 83 0.83 -2.45 -10.24
CA LEU A 83 -0.15 -2.61 -9.16
C LEU A 83 -1.46 -1.87 -9.48
N SER A 84 -1.37 -0.64 -9.96
CA SER A 84 -2.54 0.22 -10.23
C SER A 84 -3.41 -0.30 -11.38
N ARG A 85 -2.82 -1.04 -12.34
CA ARG A 85 -3.49 -1.57 -13.53
C ARG A 85 -3.97 -3.02 -13.40
N GLN A 86 -3.84 -3.65 -12.23
CA GLN A 86 -4.27 -5.04 -12.08
C GLN A 86 -5.78 -5.20 -12.32
N PRO A 87 -6.23 -6.28 -13.01
CA PRO A 87 -7.65 -6.57 -13.16
C PRO A 87 -8.40 -6.75 -11.83
N ASN A 88 -7.69 -7.25 -10.80
CA ASN A 88 -8.17 -7.31 -9.42
C ASN A 88 -7.35 -6.33 -8.57
N PRO A 89 -7.86 -5.09 -8.35
CA PRO A 89 -7.12 -4.08 -7.61
C PRO A 89 -6.80 -4.51 -6.18
N LEU A 90 -5.71 -3.98 -5.62
CA LEU A 90 -5.50 -4.05 -4.17
C LEU A 90 -6.39 -3.01 -3.50
N TYR A 91 -7.29 -3.45 -2.63
CA TYR A 91 -8.20 -2.57 -1.89
C TYR A 91 -7.66 -2.29 -0.49
N CYS A 92 -7.83 -1.05 -0.05
CA CYS A 92 -7.47 -0.59 1.29
C CYS A 92 -8.75 -0.58 2.14
N PRO A 93 -8.90 -1.49 3.11
CA PRO A 93 -10.16 -1.68 3.81
C PRO A 93 -10.57 -0.44 4.61
N GLU A 94 -11.86 -0.16 4.59
CA GLU A 94 -12.53 0.84 5.44
C GLU A 94 -13.77 0.20 6.08
N PRO A 95 -13.94 0.31 7.41
CA PRO A 95 -13.02 0.91 8.37
C PRO A 95 -11.79 0.02 8.62
N ALA A 96 -10.64 0.62 8.94
CA ALA A 96 -9.45 -0.09 9.42
C ALA A 96 -8.73 0.69 10.53
N ALA A 97 -8.05 -0.02 11.43
CA ALA A 97 -7.29 0.58 12.51
C ALA A 97 -5.91 1.03 12.03
N ASN A 98 -5.27 1.97 12.73
CA ASN A 98 -3.86 2.27 12.48
C ASN A 98 -3.01 1.01 12.71
N GLY A 99 -2.07 0.75 11.81
CA GLY A 99 -1.26 -0.45 11.77
C GLY A 99 -1.81 -1.54 10.85
N SER A 100 -3.07 -1.49 10.41
CA SER A 100 -3.63 -2.41 9.42
C SER A 100 -2.83 -2.38 8.11
N GLU A 101 -2.66 -3.54 7.49
CA GLU A 101 -1.90 -3.70 6.26
C GLU A 101 -2.75 -4.30 5.14
N ALA A 102 -2.44 -3.90 3.91
CA ALA A 102 -2.94 -4.52 2.69
C ALA A 102 -1.74 -4.75 1.77
N ALA A 103 -1.55 -5.97 1.30
CA ALA A 103 -0.31 -6.38 0.65
C ALA A 103 -0.58 -7.11 -0.66
N ARG A 104 0.32 -6.94 -1.64
CA ARG A 104 0.27 -7.63 -2.92
C ARG A 104 1.68 -8.03 -3.34
N THR A 105 1.81 -9.28 -3.79
CA THR A 105 2.99 -9.75 -4.50
C THR A 105 2.72 -9.69 -6.00
N LEU A 106 3.53 -8.92 -6.73
CA LEU A 106 3.49 -8.86 -8.19
C LEU A 106 4.51 -9.85 -8.73
N GLN A 107 4.08 -10.79 -9.57
CA GLN A 107 5.00 -11.67 -10.28
C GLN A 107 5.62 -10.90 -11.44
N TRP A 108 6.92 -10.65 -11.35
CA TRP A 108 7.68 -9.88 -12.33
C TRP A 108 9.17 -10.22 -12.22
N GLN A 109 9.71 -10.79 -13.28
CA GLN A 109 11.12 -11.16 -13.36
C GLN A 109 11.96 -10.01 -13.94
N TYR A 110 13.00 -9.63 -13.22
CA TYR A 110 13.97 -8.61 -13.63
C TYR A 110 15.24 -8.71 -12.75
N PHE A 111 16.25 -7.88 -13.02
CA PHE A 111 17.42 -7.75 -12.16
C PHE A 111 17.19 -6.69 -11.09
N ALA A 112 17.52 -7.03 -9.85
CA ALA A 112 17.54 -6.13 -8.70
C ALA A 112 18.98 -5.99 -8.20
N ARG A 113 19.21 -5.14 -7.20
CA ARG A 113 20.53 -5.00 -6.58
C ARG A 113 20.50 -5.48 -5.13
N GLN A 114 21.31 -6.49 -4.81
CA GLN A 114 21.56 -6.87 -3.43
C GLN A 114 22.62 -5.95 -2.84
N CYS A 115 22.24 -5.15 -1.84
CA CYS A 115 23.17 -4.26 -1.17
C CYS A 115 24.06 -5.03 -0.17
N THR A 116 25.38 -4.82 -0.26
CA THR A 116 26.39 -5.48 0.59
C THR A 116 27.23 -4.51 1.40
N ALA A 117 27.15 -3.21 1.15
CA ALA A 117 27.74 -2.17 1.99
C ALA A 117 26.90 -0.89 1.92
N ALA A 118 26.87 -0.12 3.01
CA ALA A 118 26.21 1.18 3.06
C ALA A 118 27.10 2.24 3.72
N ASP A 119 26.85 3.52 3.42
CA ASP A 119 27.50 4.65 4.06
C ASP A 119 26.90 4.98 5.44
N GLY A 120 27.42 6.02 6.09
CA GLY A 120 26.92 6.49 7.40
C GLY A 120 25.48 7.04 7.38
N ASN A 121 24.90 7.27 6.20
CA ASN A 121 23.50 7.65 6.02
C ASN A 121 22.60 6.44 5.72
N GLY A 122 23.14 5.22 5.71
CA GLY A 122 22.42 4.00 5.38
C GLY A 122 22.18 3.82 3.87
N MET A 123 22.84 4.60 3.02
CA MET A 123 22.75 4.50 1.56
C MET A 123 23.65 3.41 1.03
N CYS A 124 23.17 2.61 0.08
CA CYS A 124 23.99 1.55 -0.50
C CYS A 124 25.19 2.11 -1.27
N THR A 125 26.38 1.62 -0.96
CA THR A 125 27.66 2.01 -1.60
C THR A 125 28.29 0.87 -2.39
N ALA A 126 27.98 -0.37 -2.05
CA ALA A 126 28.38 -1.55 -2.80
C ALA A 126 27.27 -2.59 -2.80
N GLY A 127 27.19 -3.35 -3.90
CA GLY A 127 26.23 -4.42 -4.08
C GLY A 127 26.54 -5.22 -5.32
N HIS A 128 25.73 -6.25 -5.58
CA HIS A 128 25.80 -7.04 -6.79
C HIS A 128 24.39 -7.29 -7.33
N ASP A 129 24.33 -7.66 -8.60
CA ASP A 129 23.06 -7.84 -9.29
C ASP A 129 22.53 -9.23 -8.99
N ILE A 130 21.24 -9.29 -8.69
CA ILE A 130 20.54 -10.54 -8.43
C ILE A 130 19.29 -10.61 -9.27
N GLN A 131 18.95 -11.82 -9.71
CA GLN A 131 17.69 -12.06 -10.38
C GLN A 131 16.58 -12.19 -9.33
N VAL A 132 15.47 -11.50 -9.57
CA VAL A 132 14.27 -11.58 -8.76
C VAL A 132 13.10 -11.96 -9.65
N ASN A 133 12.04 -12.50 -9.06
CA ASN A 133 10.85 -12.96 -9.78
C ASN A 133 9.56 -12.30 -9.29
N ALA A 134 9.64 -11.54 -8.20
CA ALA A 134 8.48 -10.85 -7.67
C ALA A 134 8.85 -9.54 -6.97
N VAL A 135 7.82 -8.73 -6.75
CA VAL A 135 7.87 -7.51 -5.94
C VAL A 135 6.78 -7.60 -4.88
N GLN A 136 7.16 -7.52 -3.62
CA GLN A 136 6.22 -7.34 -2.52
C GLN A 136 5.92 -5.87 -2.35
N ILE A 137 4.65 -5.48 -2.33
CA ILE A 137 4.19 -4.13 -2.01
C ILE A 137 3.27 -4.21 -0.81
N VAL A 138 3.49 -3.35 0.18
CA VAL A 138 2.71 -3.30 1.42
C VAL A 138 2.19 -1.88 1.62
N MET A 139 0.87 -1.75 1.69
CA MET A 139 0.20 -0.57 2.17
C MET A 139 -0.02 -0.70 3.68
N ARG A 140 0.10 0.39 4.43
CA ARG A 140 -0.25 0.43 5.85
C ARG A 140 -1.11 1.64 6.16
N ARG A 141 -2.04 1.49 7.10
CA ARG A 141 -2.76 2.61 7.67
C ARG A 141 -1.93 3.26 8.77
N ILE A 142 -1.53 4.50 8.56
CA ILE A 142 -0.74 5.30 9.50
C ILE A 142 -1.43 6.65 9.67
N ASN A 143 -1.65 7.08 10.91
CA ASN A 143 -2.32 8.35 11.23
C ASN A 143 -3.63 8.55 10.46
N ASN A 144 -4.46 7.50 10.42
CA ASN A 144 -5.75 7.41 9.73
C ASN A 144 -5.70 7.56 8.20
N ARG A 145 -4.53 7.37 7.59
CA ARG A 145 -4.31 7.44 6.14
C ARG A 145 -3.64 6.17 5.64
N TRP A 146 -4.03 5.69 4.47
CA TRP A 146 -3.30 4.63 3.79
C TRP A 146 -2.09 5.19 3.06
N VAL A 147 -0.95 4.54 3.22
CA VAL A 147 0.32 4.91 2.57
C VAL A 147 1.00 3.66 2.01
N VAL A 148 1.86 3.84 1.00
CA VAL A 148 2.86 2.82 0.68
C VAL A 148 3.80 2.72 1.87
N TYR A 149 3.72 1.63 2.62
CA TYR A 149 4.56 1.43 3.79
C TYR A 149 5.95 0.94 3.40
N THR A 150 6.01 -0.02 2.49
CA THR A 150 7.26 -0.49 1.91
C THR A 150 6.97 -1.23 0.62
N ALA A 151 7.98 -1.36 -0.23
CA ALA A 151 7.99 -2.32 -1.31
C ALA A 151 9.41 -2.81 -1.52
N TYR A 152 9.55 -4.08 -1.90
CA TYR A 152 10.87 -4.67 -2.13
C TYR A 152 10.83 -5.81 -3.16
N PRO A 153 11.88 -5.94 -3.99
CA PRO A 153 12.02 -7.11 -4.84
C PRO A 153 12.33 -8.36 -4.00
N THR A 154 11.79 -9.51 -4.39
CA THR A 154 11.99 -10.79 -3.70
C THR A 154 12.64 -11.79 -4.65
N PRO A 155 13.80 -12.38 -4.28
CA PRO A 155 14.31 -13.58 -4.95
C PRO A 155 13.42 -14.79 -4.62
N ASN A 156 13.38 -15.77 -5.54
CA ASN A 156 12.70 -17.05 -5.36
C ASN A 156 13.38 -17.91 -4.29
#